data_AF-A0A7W1AK03-F1
#
_entry.id   AF-A0A7W1AK03-F1
#
_cell.length_a   1.000
_cell.length_b   1.000
_cell.length_c   1.000
_cell.angle_alpha   90.00
_cell.angle_beta   90.00
_cell.angle_gamma   90.00
#
_symmetry.space_group_name_H-M   'P 1'
#
loop_
_entity.id
_entity.type
_entity.pdbx_description
1 polymer ?
#
loop_
_entity_poly.entity_id
_entity_poly.type
_entity_poly.pdbx_seq_one_letter_code
_entity_poly.pdbx_strand_id
1 'polypeptide(L)'
;SDAIFVGPTVGEVVRGKKEIKKLWKKRVEAKTRAAVSGEVTSMVTADGEIAWVSAPITRVAEEQDPLPLRAFAVFEKVEGNWKMIALQESLAIDAPGTGASFKKILPPALVEEKPPEEPKVEAKKDEPKKKKKKKKKKKKAADDE
;
A
#
# COMPACT_ATOMS: atom_id res chain seq x y z
N SER A 1 3.79 -0.18 -21.41
CA SER A 1 2.43 -0.40 -20.89
C SER A 1 1.91 0.96 -20.49
N ASP A 2 0.98 1.45 -21.29
CA ASP A 2 0.36 2.77 -21.15
C ASP A 2 -0.88 2.68 -20.27
N ALA A 3 -0.78 1.87 -19.21
CA ALA A 3 -1.89 1.60 -18.32
C ALA A 3 -2.46 2.90 -17.75
N ILE A 4 -3.78 2.96 -17.63
CA ILE A 4 -4.51 4.11 -17.12
C ILE A 4 -5.16 3.73 -15.79
N PHE A 5 -5.03 4.60 -14.81
CA PHE A 5 -5.77 4.56 -13.57
C PHE A 5 -6.73 5.76 -13.52
N VAL A 6 -8.00 5.50 -13.25
CA VAL A 6 -9.03 6.51 -13.01
C VAL A 6 -9.52 6.33 -11.58
N GLY A 7 -9.27 7.31 -10.73
CA GLY A 7 -9.62 7.27 -9.32
C GLY A 7 -11.05 7.73 -9.03
N PRO A 8 -11.50 7.56 -7.78
CA PRO A 8 -12.85 7.92 -7.37
C PRO A 8 -13.07 9.43 -7.22
N THR A 9 -12.01 10.23 -7.23
CA THR A 9 -12.09 11.70 -7.08
C THR A 9 -12.18 12.37 -8.46
N VAL A 10 -12.93 13.47 -8.54
CA VAL A 10 -13.04 14.26 -9.79
C VAL A 10 -11.65 14.69 -10.27
N GLY A 11 -11.33 14.34 -11.52
CA GLY A 11 -10.04 14.68 -12.15
C GLY A 11 -8.86 13.78 -11.76
N GLU A 12 -9.07 12.75 -10.94
CA GLU A 12 -8.03 11.79 -10.58
C GLU A 12 -7.75 10.81 -11.73
N VAL A 13 -6.85 11.18 -12.63
CA VAL A 13 -6.41 10.32 -13.73
C VAL A 13 -4.88 10.22 -13.71
N VAL A 14 -4.38 8.98 -13.69
CA VAL A 14 -2.95 8.69 -13.70
C VAL A 14 -2.64 7.79 -14.89
N ARG A 15 -1.63 8.14 -15.68
CA ARG A 15 -1.24 7.38 -16.88
C ARG A 15 0.19 6.90 -16.79
N GLY A 16 0.41 5.68 -17.25
CA GLY A 16 1.72 5.06 -17.35
C GLY A 16 2.20 4.42 -16.05
N LYS A 17 3.01 3.36 -16.21
CA LYS A 17 3.51 2.51 -15.12
C LYS A 17 4.22 3.29 -13.99
N LYS A 18 4.98 4.33 -14.32
CA LYS A 18 5.76 5.11 -13.34
C LYS A 18 4.86 5.88 -12.37
N GLU A 19 3.86 6.58 -12.91
CA GLU A 19 2.97 7.40 -12.08
C GLU A 19 1.98 6.51 -11.31
N ILE A 20 1.50 5.43 -11.92
CA ILE A 20 0.69 4.42 -11.21
C ILE A 20 1.47 3.83 -10.03
N LYS A 21 2.76 3.50 -10.22
CA LYS A 21 3.61 2.99 -9.13
C LYS A 21 3.78 4.01 -7.99
N LYS A 22 3.91 5.30 -8.31
CA LYS A 22 3.96 6.37 -7.29
C LYS A 22 2.63 6.47 -6.53
N LEU A 23 1.50 6.39 -7.22
CA LEU A 23 0.17 6.38 -6.60
C LEU A 23 0.02 5.19 -5.62
N TRP A 24 0.43 3.99 -6.03
CA TRP A 24 0.44 2.83 -5.13
C TRP A 24 1.36 3.01 -3.92
N LYS A 25 2.55 3.58 -4.12
CA LYS A 25 3.49 3.86 -3.01
C LYS A 25 2.85 4.81 -1.99
N LYS A 26 2.19 5.88 -2.45
CA LYS A 26 1.45 6.81 -1.56
C LYS A 26 0.33 6.10 -0.79
N ARG A 27 -0.42 5.20 -1.44
CA ARG A 27 -1.47 4.40 -0.77
C ARG A 27 -0.88 3.49 0.32
N VAL A 28 0.25 2.85 0.05
CA VAL A 28 0.95 2.02 1.03
C VAL A 28 1.46 2.84 2.22
N GLU A 29 2.07 4.00 1.95
CA GLU A 29 2.52 4.94 2.99
C GLU A 29 1.36 5.43 3.87
N ALA A 30 0.18 5.65 3.28
CA ALA A 30 -1.05 5.99 4.00
C ALA A 30 -1.76 4.77 4.65
N LYS A 31 -1.10 3.60 4.70
CA LYS A 31 -1.66 2.32 5.19
C LYS A 31 -3.05 2.01 4.62
N THR A 32 -3.29 2.40 3.37
CA THR A 32 -4.56 2.17 2.71
C THR A 32 -4.72 0.67 2.43
N ARG A 33 -5.84 0.10 2.89
CA ARG A 33 -6.24 -1.29 2.68
C ARG A 33 -7.52 -1.33 1.88
N ALA A 34 -7.70 -2.36 1.07
CA ALA A 34 -8.95 -2.61 0.37
C ALA A 34 -9.36 -4.07 0.58
N ALA A 35 -10.64 -4.29 0.88
CA ALA A 35 -11.25 -5.61 0.91
C ALA A 35 -12.33 -5.70 -0.17
N VAL A 36 -12.46 -6.86 -0.81
CA VAL A 36 -13.64 -7.15 -1.63
C VAL A 36 -14.84 -7.29 -0.69
N SER A 37 -15.91 -6.58 -0.97
CA SER A 37 -17.07 -6.48 -0.06
C SER A 37 -18.34 -7.11 -0.63
N GLY A 38 -18.24 -7.79 -1.77
CA GLY A 38 -19.36 -8.45 -2.44
C GLY A 38 -18.90 -9.35 -3.59
N GLU A 39 -19.80 -9.62 -4.54
CA GLU A 39 -19.53 -10.53 -5.66
C GLU A 39 -18.56 -9.94 -6.66
N VAL A 40 -17.60 -10.75 -7.11
CA VAL A 40 -16.66 -10.41 -8.16
C VAL A 40 -17.18 -10.97 -9.48
N THR A 41 -17.39 -10.10 -10.46
CA THR A 41 -17.74 -10.50 -11.82
C THR A 41 -16.51 -10.40 -12.70
N SER A 42 -16.26 -11.42 -13.51
CA SER A 42 -15.17 -11.38 -14.50
C SER A 42 -15.59 -12.05 -15.79
N MET A 43 -15.01 -11.61 -16.90
CA MET A 43 -15.26 -12.18 -18.22
C MET A 43 -14.03 -12.01 -19.10
N VAL A 44 -13.90 -12.91 -20.06
CA VAL A 44 -12.90 -12.86 -21.13
C VAL A 44 -13.65 -12.72 -22.45
N THR A 45 -13.12 -11.92 -23.37
CA THR A 45 -13.65 -11.80 -24.72
C THR A 45 -13.53 -13.12 -25.49
N ALA A 46 -14.35 -13.30 -26.53
CA ALA A 46 -14.41 -14.56 -27.29
C ALA A 46 -13.08 -14.91 -27.98
N ASP A 47 -12.28 -13.92 -28.35
CA ASP A 47 -10.93 -14.08 -28.91
C ASP A 47 -9.87 -14.43 -27.85
N GLY A 48 -10.19 -14.33 -26.56
CA GLY A 48 -9.27 -14.62 -25.47
C GLY A 48 -8.17 -13.56 -25.25
N GLU A 49 -8.27 -12.40 -25.91
CA GLU A 49 -7.25 -11.35 -25.89
C GLU A 49 -7.47 -10.33 -24.76
N ILE A 50 -8.73 -10.07 -24.38
CA ILE A 50 -9.11 -9.10 -23.36
C ILE A 50 -9.86 -9.79 -22.22
N ALA A 51 -9.56 -9.40 -20.99
CA ALA A 51 -10.32 -9.79 -19.82
C ALA A 51 -10.69 -8.57 -19.00
N TRP A 52 -11.82 -8.62 -18.31
CA TRP A 52 -12.20 -7.58 -17.35
C TRP A 52 -12.70 -8.18 -16.05
N VAL A 53 -12.53 -7.42 -14.98
CA VAL A 53 -12.94 -7.76 -13.61
C VAL A 53 -13.67 -6.56 -13.02
N SER A 54 -14.86 -6.79 -12.49
CA SER A 54 -15.61 -5.82 -11.69
C SER A 54 -15.81 -6.36 -10.29
N ALA A 55 -15.53 -5.55 -9.28
CA ALA A 55 -15.70 -5.92 -7.89
C ALA A 55 -16.13 -4.72 -7.03
N PRO A 56 -17.13 -4.86 -6.14
CA PRO A 56 -17.31 -3.94 -5.05
C PRO A 56 -16.15 -4.11 -4.05
N ILE A 57 -15.50 -3.00 -3.70
CA ILE A 57 -14.41 -2.97 -2.74
C ILE A 57 -14.71 -1.96 -1.63
N THR A 58 -14.19 -2.20 -0.44
CA THR A 58 -14.21 -1.23 0.66
C THR A 58 -12.79 -0.85 0.98
N ARG A 59 -12.46 0.44 0.81
CA ARG A 59 -11.14 1.01 1.04
C ARG A 59 -11.10 1.67 2.42
N VAL A 60 -10.07 1.39 3.20
CA VAL A 60 -9.87 1.95 4.55
C VAL A 60 -8.45 2.51 4.61
N ALA A 61 -8.29 3.77 4.99
CA ALA A 61 -6.99 4.33 5.36
C ALA A 61 -6.93 4.53 6.88
N GLU A 62 -5.73 4.72 7.42
CA GLU A 62 -5.55 4.99 8.85
C GLU A 62 -6.37 6.23 9.27
N GLU A 63 -7.14 6.09 10.35
CA GLU A 63 -8.02 7.15 10.88
C GLU A 63 -9.11 7.67 9.91
N GLN A 64 -9.38 6.96 8.81
CA GLN A 64 -10.45 7.29 7.88
C GLN A 64 -11.58 6.27 7.92
N ASP A 65 -12.80 6.77 7.70
CA ASP A 65 -13.96 5.90 7.56
C ASP A 65 -13.84 4.99 6.34
N PRO A 66 -14.39 3.75 6.42
CA PRO A 66 -14.44 2.86 5.27
C PRO A 66 -15.17 3.49 4.08
N LEU A 67 -14.49 3.57 2.95
CA LEU A 67 -14.99 4.13 1.71
C LEU A 67 -15.43 2.99 0.77
N PRO A 68 -16.74 2.81 0.55
CA PRO A 68 -17.24 1.81 -0.40
C PRO A 68 -17.03 2.30 -1.84
N LEU A 69 -16.37 1.48 -2.64
CA LEU A 69 -16.02 1.75 -4.04
C LEU A 69 -16.47 0.60 -4.94
N ARG A 70 -16.51 0.87 -6.24
CA ARG A 70 -16.56 -0.14 -7.30
C ARG A 70 -15.25 -0.08 -8.07
N ALA A 71 -14.57 -1.20 -8.20
CA ALA A 71 -13.40 -1.36 -9.03
C ALA A 71 -13.78 -2.03 -10.35
N PHE A 72 -13.25 -1.52 -11.45
CA PHE A 72 -13.35 -2.10 -12.78
C PHE A 72 -11.95 -2.12 -13.41
N ALA A 73 -11.41 -3.31 -13.63
CA ALA A 73 -10.07 -3.51 -14.18
C ALA A 73 -10.17 -4.22 -15.54
N VAL A 74 -9.37 -3.76 -16.50
CA VAL A 74 -9.25 -4.37 -17.83
C VAL A 74 -7.82 -4.84 -18.04
N PHE A 75 -7.70 -6.05 -18.57
CA PHE A 75 -6.45 -6.74 -18.84
C PHE A 75 -6.38 -7.11 -20.31
N GLU A 76 -5.19 -7.02 -20.88
CA GLU A 76 -4.86 -7.45 -22.23
C GLU A 76 -3.83 -8.57 -22.14
N LYS A 77 -4.00 -9.61 -22.95
CA LYS A 77 -3.08 -10.73 -23.05
C LYS A 77 -1.95 -10.36 -23.99
N VAL A 78 -0.73 -10.23 -23.47
CA VAL A 78 0.46 -9.92 -24.27
C VAL A 78 1.49 -11.01 -24.05
N GLU A 79 1.85 -11.71 -25.14
CA GLU A 79 2.82 -12.83 -25.10
C GLU A 79 2.44 -13.89 -24.05
N GLY A 80 1.14 -14.23 -23.99
CA GLY A 80 0.62 -15.20 -23.03
C GLY A 80 0.45 -14.69 -21.59
N ASN A 81 0.81 -13.43 -21.31
CA ASN A 81 0.72 -12.85 -19.97
C ASN A 81 -0.37 -11.78 -19.91
N TRP A 82 -1.23 -11.84 -18.90
CA TRP A 82 -2.21 -10.78 -18.64
C TRP A 82 -1.53 -9.53 -18.09
N LYS A 83 -1.71 -8.40 -18.79
CA LYS A 83 -1.23 -7.08 -18.39
C LYS A 83 -2.42 -6.17 -18.18
N MET A 84 -2.50 -5.52 -17.02
CA MET A 84 -3.54 -4.53 -16.76
C MET A 84 -3.31 -3.31 -17.67
N ILE A 85 -4.35 -2.92 -18.41
CA ILE A 85 -4.34 -1.76 -19.30
C ILE A 85 -5.20 -0.61 -18.75
N ALA A 86 -6.21 -0.92 -17.93
CA ALA A 86 -7.01 0.08 -17.26
C ALA A 86 -7.47 -0.40 -15.88
N LEU A 87 -7.53 0.52 -14.92
CA LEU A 87 -8.19 0.35 -13.64
C LEU A 87 -9.01 1.61 -13.33
N GLN A 88 -10.30 1.43 -13.08
CA GLN A 88 -11.21 2.49 -12.68
C GLN A 88 -11.76 2.16 -11.30
N GLU A 89 -11.70 3.12 -10.39
CA GLU A 89 -12.34 3.08 -9.08
C GLU A 89 -13.38 4.21 -9.03
N SER A 90 -14.63 3.91 -8.67
CA SER A 90 -15.67 4.92 -8.42
C SER A 90 -16.30 4.73 -7.05
N LEU A 91 -16.86 5.81 -6.50
CA LEU A 91 -17.69 5.72 -5.30
C LEU A 91 -18.88 4.79 -5.55
N ALA A 92 -19.18 3.92 -4.58
CA ALA A 92 -20.31 3.01 -4.70
C ALA A 92 -21.66 3.68 -4.38
N ILE A 93 -21.64 4.83 -3.69
CA ILE A 93 -22.82 5.58 -3.22
C ILE A 93 -22.49 7.08 -3.34
N ASP A 94 -23.37 7.86 -3.97
CA ASP A 94 -23.16 9.30 -4.20
C ASP A 94 -23.45 10.19 -2.97
N ALA A 95 -24.07 9.65 -1.91
CA ALA A 95 -24.39 10.39 -0.68
C ALA A 95 -24.23 9.53 0.59
N PRO A 96 -23.76 10.10 1.71
CA PRO A 96 -23.77 9.42 3.01
C PRO A 96 -25.22 9.03 3.38
N GLY A 97 -25.48 7.74 3.57
CA GLY A 97 -26.77 7.24 4.06
C GLY A 97 -27.75 6.66 3.04
N THR A 98 -27.44 6.64 1.73
CA THR A 98 -28.32 6.06 0.69
C THR A 98 -28.02 4.60 0.32
N GLY A 99 -27.07 3.94 0.98
CA GLY A 99 -26.72 2.54 0.72
C GLY A 99 -27.13 1.59 1.84
N ALA A 100 -27.44 0.35 1.47
CA ALA A 100 -27.62 -0.76 2.40
C ALA A 100 -26.45 -0.83 3.39
N SER A 101 -26.75 -1.11 4.66
CA SER A 101 -25.76 -1.24 5.73
C SER A 101 -24.67 -2.24 5.35
N PHE A 102 -23.49 -1.74 5.01
CA PHE A 102 -22.33 -2.59 4.74
C PHE A 102 -21.93 -3.29 6.04
N LYS A 103 -21.84 -4.61 6.01
CA LYS A 103 -21.13 -5.36 7.07
C LYS A 103 -19.70 -4.83 7.10
N LYS A 104 -19.27 -4.34 8.26
CA LYS A 104 -17.92 -3.82 8.51
C LYS A 104 -16.89 -4.94 8.36
N ILE A 105 -16.58 -5.32 7.12
CA ILE A 105 -15.48 -6.21 6.78
C ILE A 105 -14.26 -5.31 6.73
N LEU A 106 -13.65 -5.08 7.89
CA LEU A 106 -12.33 -4.49 7.94
C LEU A 106 -11.35 -5.53 7.37
N PRO A 107 -10.58 -5.21 6.30
CA PRO A 107 -9.47 -6.07 5.91
C PRO A 107 -8.54 -6.27 7.12
N PRO A 108 -8.03 -7.50 7.34
CA PRO A 108 -7.16 -7.79 8.48
C PRO A 108 -5.98 -6.82 8.49
N ALA A 109 -5.60 -6.40 9.69
CA ALA A 109 -4.42 -5.56 9.83
C ALA A 109 -3.18 -6.32 9.36
N LEU A 110 -2.32 -5.62 8.62
CA LEU A 110 -0.95 -6.08 8.38
C LEU A 110 -0.35 -6.32 9.77
N VAL A 111 -0.20 -7.59 10.12
CA VAL A 111 0.60 -8.00 11.26
C VAL A 111 2.01 -7.60 10.88
N GLU A 112 2.58 -6.62 11.58
CA GLU A 112 4.02 -6.43 11.55
C GLU A 112 4.62 -7.75 12.03
N GLU A 113 5.16 -8.55 11.09
CA GLU A 113 6.06 -9.63 11.45
C GLU A 113 7.18 -8.98 12.25
N LYS A 114 7.17 -9.18 13.57
CA LYS A 114 8.32 -8.87 14.40
C LYS A 114 9.52 -9.54 13.73
N PRO A 115 10.61 -8.80 13.46
CA PRO A 115 11.82 -9.44 12.97
C PRO A 115 12.19 -10.57 13.94
N PRO A 116 12.60 -11.74 13.44
CA PRO A 116 12.95 -12.87 14.30
C PRO A 116 14.01 -12.41 15.30
N GLU A 117 13.74 -12.61 16.59
CA GLU A 117 14.71 -12.37 17.66
C GLU A 117 15.99 -13.13 17.30
N GLU A 118 17.09 -12.39 17.14
CA GLU A 118 18.42 -12.96 16.98
C GLU A 118 18.69 -13.92 18.15
N PRO A 119 19.28 -15.10 17.89
CA PRO A 119 19.61 -16.03 18.96
C PRO A 119 20.65 -15.39 19.89
N LYS A 120 20.26 -15.14 21.14
CA LYS A 120 21.18 -14.81 22.24
C LYS A 120 22.19 -15.94 22.39
N VAL A 121 23.40 -15.73 21.89
CA VAL A 121 24.56 -16.55 22.24
C VAL A 121 25.00 -16.14 23.64
N GLU A 122 24.75 -17.00 24.62
CA GLU A 122 25.34 -16.91 25.96
C GLU A 122 26.87 -17.08 25.85
N ALA A 123 27.62 -16.00 26.07
CA ALA A 123 29.04 -16.07 26.37
C ALA A 123 29.25 -15.79 27.87
N LYS A 124 29.49 -16.85 28.64
CA LYS A 124 29.96 -16.77 30.03
C LYS A 124 31.44 -16.39 30.08
N LYS A 125 31.72 -15.38 30.92
CA LYS A 125 32.92 -15.12 31.76
C LYS A 125 34.32 -15.20 31.13
N ASP A 126 35.07 -14.10 31.21
CA ASP A 126 35.97 -13.86 32.36
C ASP A 126 36.54 -12.42 32.37
N GLU A 127 36.50 -11.81 33.55
CA GLU A 127 37.25 -10.60 33.94
C GLU A 127 38.73 -10.99 34.20
N PRO A 128 39.76 -10.08 34.18
CA PRO A 128 39.82 -8.97 35.16
C PRO A 128 40.68 -7.70 34.85
N LYS A 129 40.32 -6.61 35.56
CA LYS A 129 41.17 -5.57 36.22
C LYS A 129 42.29 -4.80 35.45
N LYS A 130 42.20 -3.44 35.41
CA LYS A 130 42.98 -2.46 36.24
C LYS A 130 42.92 -0.98 35.75
N LYS A 131 42.48 -0.10 36.68
CA LYS A 131 42.96 1.26 37.05
C LYS A 131 43.87 2.08 36.08
N LYS A 132 43.49 3.34 35.79
CA LYS A 132 44.18 4.65 36.11
C LYS A 132 43.62 5.80 35.23
N LYS A 133 42.93 6.81 35.78
CA LYS A 133 43.39 8.15 36.28
C LYS A 133 43.76 9.21 35.20
N LYS A 134 42.98 10.32 35.19
CA LYS A 134 43.29 11.77 34.93
C LYS A 134 44.10 12.12 33.64
N LYS A 135 43.78 13.18 32.86
CA LYS A 135 44.00 14.61 33.20
C LYS A 135 43.70 15.53 31.97
N LYS A 136 43.27 16.78 32.27
CA LYS A 136 43.12 18.00 31.45
C LYS A 136 44.19 18.30 30.37
N LYS A 137 43.77 18.93 29.23
CA LYS A 137 44.17 20.28 28.72
C LYS A 137 43.56 20.54 27.31
N LYS A 138 42.82 21.64 27.10
CA LYS A 138 43.19 22.90 26.38
C LYS A 138 43.52 22.66 24.88
N LYS A 139 42.94 23.34 23.88
CA LYS A 139 42.82 24.81 23.68
C LYS A 139 41.97 25.13 22.41
N LYS A 140 41.24 26.26 22.44
CA LYS A 140 40.99 27.34 21.43
C LYS A 140 40.75 26.95 19.95
N ALA A 141 39.63 27.31 19.30
CA ALA A 141 39.04 28.63 18.97
C ALA A 141 39.59 29.27 17.67
N ALA A 142 38.69 29.50 16.70
CA ALA A 142 38.58 30.61 15.73
C ALA A 142 37.33 30.27 14.86
N ASP A 143 36.22 31.01 14.93
CA ASP A 143 35.92 32.25 14.18
C ASP A 143 36.19 32.10 12.67
N ASP A 144 35.15 32.17 11.83
CA ASP A 144 34.79 33.44 11.20
C ASP A 144 33.44 33.30 10.48
N GLU A 145 32.75 34.43 10.45
CA GLU A 145 31.50 34.76 9.75
C GLU A 145 31.77 35.05 8.27
#